data_AF-A0A931P8M8-F1
#
_entry.id   AF-A0A931P8M8-F1
#
_cell.length_a   1.000
_cell.length_b   1.000
_cell.length_c   1.000
_cell.angle_alpha   90.00
_cell.angle_beta   90.00
_cell.angle_gamma   90.00
#
_symmetry.space_group_name_H-M   'P 1'
#
loop_
_entity.id
_entity.type
_entity.pdbx_description
1 polymer ?
#
loop_
_entity_poly.entity_id
_entity_poly.type
_entity_poly.pdbx_seq_one_letter_code
_entity_poly.pdbx_strand_id
1 'polypeptide(L)'
;MHCFEAAMAAAAILEHHGYPPLVMSLESKDGLDHVIYVFKEKTGWGAITRSRDEGLHGRAPRYHSLRDLAWSYYDPYVDKTGKITAYQVAHMDDCGTNWRSSVKNVWKAEQYLIDLKHIPLKSSKSRYKKLHKDYLEQGPIPRQKNWW
;
A
#
# COMPACT_ATOMS: atom_id res chain seq x y z
N MET A 1 -2.47 3.75 -14.65
CA MET A 1 -3.05 4.01 -13.33
C MET A 1 -2.03 3.57 -12.30
N HIS A 2 -1.38 4.56 -11.71
CA HIS A 2 -0.43 4.43 -10.62
C HIS A 2 -1.19 4.17 -9.31
N CYS A 3 -0.56 3.46 -8.37
CA CYS A 3 -1.17 3.06 -7.10
C CYS A 3 -1.70 4.25 -6.28
N PHE A 4 -0.97 5.37 -6.30
CA PHE A 4 -1.37 6.62 -5.68
C PHE A 4 -2.74 7.10 -6.18
N GLU A 5 -2.95 7.17 -7.50
CA GLU A 5 -4.22 7.62 -8.09
C GLU A 5 -5.38 6.72 -7.68
N ALA A 6 -5.15 5.40 -7.62
CA ALA A 6 -6.15 4.44 -7.17
C ALA A 6 -6.50 4.64 -5.69
N ALA A 7 -5.51 4.90 -4.83
CA ALA A 7 -5.73 5.19 -3.42
C ALA A 7 -6.49 6.51 -3.22
N MET A 8 -6.17 7.55 -3.98
CA MET A 8 -6.86 8.85 -3.91
C MET A 8 -8.30 8.76 -4.41
N ALA A 9 -8.55 8.01 -5.48
CA ALA A 9 -9.90 7.76 -5.97
C ALA A 9 -10.73 6.98 -4.93
N ALA A 10 -10.16 5.93 -4.32
CA ALA A 10 -10.82 5.18 -3.27
C ALA A 10 -11.13 6.06 -2.04
N ALA A 11 -10.19 6.90 -1.62
CA ALA A 11 -10.37 7.84 -0.53
C ALA A 11 -11.51 8.83 -0.81
N ALA A 12 -11.54 9.45 -1.99
CA ALA A 12 -12.58 10.40 -2.39
C ALA A 12 -13.97 9.74 -2.43
N ILE A 13 -14.08 8.51 -2.95
CA ILE A 13 -15.36 7.79 -3.01
C ILE A 13 -15.82 7.39 -1.61
N LEU A 14 -14.98 6.74 -0.82
CA LEU A 14 -15.37 6.17 0.47
C LEU A 14 -15.56 7.19 1.57
N GLU A 15 -14.98 8.38 1.42
CA GLU A 15 -15.31 9.50 2.30
C GLU A 15 -16.79 9.87 2.26
N HIS A 16 -17.44 9.83 1.09
CA HIS A 16 -18.89 10.01 1.00
C HIS A 16 -19.70 8.93 1.73
N HIS A 17 -19.06 7.79 2.04
CA HIS A 17 -19.62 6.70 2.81
C HIS A 17 -19.19 6.71 4.29
N GLY A 18 -18.54 7.79 4.75
CA GLY A 18 -18.16 7.98 6.16
C GLY A 18 -16.84 7.32 6.55
N TYR A 19 -16.06 6.81 5.59
CA TYR A 19 -14.71 6.31 5.87
C TYR A 19 -13.69 7.45 5.78
N PRO A 20 -12.74 7.56 6.72
CA PRO A 20 -11.72 8.60 6.65
C PRO A 20 -10.80 8.36 5.43
N PRO A 21 -10.21 9.42 4.84
CA PRO A 21 -9.26 9.33 3.74
C PRO A 21 -7.87 8.87 4.22
N LEU A 22 -7.80 7.65 4.76
CA LEU A 22 -6.58 7.02 5.24
C LEU A 22 -5.89 6.26 4.12
N VAL A 23 -4.60 6.55 3.92
CA VAL A 23 -3.75 5.79 3.01
C VAL A 23 -2.56 5.22 3.77
N MET A 24 -2.03 4.10 3.27
CA MET A 24 -0.77 3.53 3.70
C MET A 24 0.26 3.68 2.59
N SER A 25 1.38 4.31 2.90
CA SER A 25 2.58 4.35 2.06
C SER A 25 3.49 3.19 2.46
N LEU A 26 3.87 2.36 1.48
CA LEU A 26 4.79 1.24 1.60
C LEU A 26 6.09 1.62 0.92
N GLU A 27 7.15 1.78 1.72
CA GLU A 27 8.48 2.12 1.22
C GLU A 27 9.15 0.87 0.65
N SER A 28 9.77 1.00 -0.52
CA SER A 28 10.54 -0.09 -1.14
C SER A 28 12.03 0.21 -1.21
N LYS A 29 12.85 -0.85 -1.11
CA LYS A 29 14.31 -0.79 -1.27
C LYS A 29 14.76 -0.14 -2.59
N ASP A 30 14.01 -0.30 -3.66
CA ASP A 30 14.31 0.25 -4.99
C ASP A 30 13.66 1.61 -5.27
N GLY A 31 13.03 2.22 -4.26
CA GLY A 31 12.37 3.52 -4.37
C GLY A 31 11.06 3.50 -5.15
N LEU A 32 10.57 2.31 -5.53
CA LEU A 32 9.25 2.15 -6.12
C LEU A 32 8.25 1.99 -4.98
N ASP A 33 7.81 3.08 -4.38
CA ASP A 33 6.85 3.04 -3.27
C ASP A 33 5.44 2.68 -3.73
N HIS A 34 4.66 2.09 -2.83
CA HIS A 34 3.27 1.70 -3.11
C HIS A 34 2.31 2.34 -2.12
N VAL A 35 1.30 3.03 -2.65
CA VAL A 35 0.26 3.67 -1.85
C VAL A 35 -1.03 2.89 -1.99
N ILE A 36 -1.63 2.52 -0.85
CA ILE A 36 -2.89 1.78 -0.77
C ILE A 36 -3.88 2.54 0.11
N TYR A 37 -5.16 2.54 -0.24
CA TYR A 37 -6.20 3.04 0.68
C TYR A 37 -6.44 1.98 1.77
N VAL A 38 -6.53 2.40 3.03
CA VAL A 38 -6.78 1.48 4.15
C VAL A 38 -8.05 1.83 4.89
N PHE A 39 -8.80 0.80 5.27
CA PHE A 39 -10.07 0.96 5.99
C PHE A 39 -10.18 -0.07 7.11
N LYS A 40 -11.04 0.21 8.08
CA LYS A 40 -11.28 -0.66 9.23
C LYS A 40 -12.75 -1.03 9.31
N GLU A 41 -13.00 -2.33 9.39
CA GLU A 41 -14.29 -2.91 9.71
C GLU A 41 -14.27 -3.57 11.09
N LYS A 42 -15.43 -4.05 11.54
CA LYS A 42 -15.54 -4.85 12.78
C LYS A 42 -14.62 -6.07 12.79
N THR A 43 -14.32 -6.63 11.62
CA THR A 43 -13.48 -7.83 11.45
C THR A 43 -11.99 -7.55 11.36
N GLY A 44 -11.58 -6.29 11.15
CA GLY A 44 -10.17 -5.89 11.02
C GLY A 44 -9.91 -4.83 9.97
N TRP A 45 -8.64 -4.62 9.67
CA TRP A 45 -8.14 -3.72 8.63
C TRP A 45 -8.14 -4.39 7.27
N GLY A 46 -8.51 -3.65 6.24
CA GLY A 46 -8.47 -4.03 4.83
C GLY A 46 -7.86 -2.93 3.98
N ALA A 47 -7.71 -3.20 2.69
CA ALA A 47 -7.16 -2.24 1.74
C ALA A 47 -7.84 -2.28 0.38
N ILE A 48 -7.86 -1.13 -0.29
CA ILE A 48 -8.25 -0.96 -1.69
C ILE A 48 -7.04 -0.40 -2.43
N THR A 49 -6.65 -1.08 -3.51
CA THR A 49 -5.54 -0.66 -4.37
C THR A 49 -5.66 -1.34 -5.73
N ARG A 50 -4.96 -0.79 -6.71
CA ARG A 50 -4.78 -1.41 -8.03
C ARG A 50 -3.30 -1.41 -8.39
N SER A 51 -2.81 -2.56 -8.82
CA SER A 51 -1.44 -2.74 -9.30
C SER A 51 -1.40 -3.57 -10.59
N ARG A 52 -0.27 -3.54 -11.27
CA ARG A 52 0.04 -4.46 -12.38
C ARG A 52 0.23 -5.88 -11.88
N ASP A 53 0.77 -6.04 -10.67
CA ASP A 53 0.96 -7.33 -10.03
C ASP A 53 -0.29 -7.71 -9.24
N GLU A 54 -0.89 -8.85 -9.56
CA GLU A 54 -2.13 -9.33 -8.95
C GLU A 54 -2.01 -9.55 -7.43
N GLY A 55 -0.83 -9.94 -6.96
CA GLY A 55 -0.53 -10.07 -5.55
C GLY A 55 -0.63 -8.75 -4.77
N LEU A 56 -0.56 -7.60 -5.45
CA LEU A 56 -0.62 -6.26 -4.86
C LEU A 56 -2.00 -5.60 -4.97
N HIS A 57 -3.06 -6.39 -5.20
CA HIS A 57 -4.44 -5.87 -5.22
C HIS A 57 -5.03 -5.72 -3.80
N GLY A 58 -6.33 -5.45 -3.70
CA GLY A 58 -7.03 -5.19 -2.45
C GLY A 58 -6.96 -6.34 -1.46
N ARG A 59 -7.34 -6.04 -0.21
CA ARG A 59 -7.28 -6.95 0.93
C ARG A 59 -8.59 -6.89 1.69
N ALA A 60 -9.14 -8.07 1.99
CA ALA A 60 -10.25 -8.19 2.92
C ALA A 60 -9.94 -7.63 4.30
N PRO A 61 -10.94 -7.06 5.00
CA PRO A 61 -10.76 -6.50 6.32
C PRO A 61 -10.59 -7.57 7.39
N ARG A 62 -9.45 -8.27 7.37
CA ARG A 62 -9.15 -9.44 8.20
C ARG A 62 -7.85 -9.28 9.01
N TYR A 63 -7.16 -8.15 8.87
CA TYR A 63 -5.87 -7.93 9.51
C TYR A 63 -6.07 -7.21 10.84
N HIS A 64 -5.47 -7.73 11.93
CA HIS A 64 -5.68 -7.18 13.27
C HIS A 64 -5.03 -5.81 13.46
N SER A 65 -3.92 -5.56 12.76
CA SER A 65 -3.21 -4.29 12.78
C SER A 65 -2.82 -3.82 11.38
N LEU A 66 -2.57 -2.52 11.23
CA LEU A 66 -1.99 -1.93 10.01
C LEU A 66 -0.62 -2.54 9.69
N ARG A 67 0.14 -2.94 10.71
CA ARG A 67 1.41 -3.67 10.52
C ARG A 67 1.18 -5.03 9.87
N ASP A 68 0.15 -5.77 10.27
CA ASP A 68 -0.19 -7.08 9.68
C ASP A 68 -0.70 -6.91 8.24
N LEU A 69 -1.45 -5.84 7.99
CA LEU A 69 -1.87 -5.47 6.63
C LEU A 69 -0.65 -5.17 5.75
N ALA A 70 0.31 -4.37 6.22
CA ALA A 70 1.56 -4.11 5.50
C ALA A 70 2.35 -5.41 5.22
N TRP A 71 2.41 -6.31 6.20
CA TRP A 71 3.03 -7.63 6.02
C TRP A 71 2.35 -8.49 4.95
N SER A 72 1.04 -8.33 4.74
CA SER A 72 0.32 -9.03 3.68
C SER A 72 0.74 -8.63 2.27
N TYR A 73 1.36 -7.46 2.13
CA TYR A 73 1.92 -6.99 0.85
C TYR A 73 3.39 -7.38 0.69
N TYR A 74 4.12 -7.66 1.78
CA TYR A 74 5.57 -7.88 1.73
C TYR A 74 5.98 -9.00 0.75
N ASP A 75 5.37 -10.18 0.86
CA ASP A 75 5.75 -11.33 0.02
C ASP A 75 5.50 -11.09 -1.48
N PRO A 76 4.28 -10.66 -1.91
CA PRO A 76 4.03 -10.36 -3.31
C PRO A 76 4.78 -9.11 -3.82
N TYR A 77 5.34 -8.28 -2.94
CA TYR A 77 6.19 -7.15 -3.33
C TYR A 77 7.59 -7.56 -3.76
N VAL A 78 8.06 -8.72 -3.30
CA VAL A 78 9.42 -9.16 -3.65
C VAL A 78 9.45 -9.52 -5.13
N ASP A 79 10.15 -8.68 -5.89
CA ASP A 79 10.41 -8.88 -7.31
C ASP A 79 11.93 -8.90 -7.59
N LYS A 80 12.36 -8.59 -8.82
CA LYS A 80 13.79 -8.52 -9.18
C LYS A 80 14.59 -7.59 -8.28
N THR A 81 14.02 -6.45 -7.88
CA THR A 81 14.70 -5.35 -7.18
C THR A 81 13.99 -4.93 -5.88
N GLY A 82 12.67 -5.09 -5.85
CA GLY A 82 11.75 -4.61 -4.83
C GLY A 82 11.71 -5.45 -3.57
N LYS A 83 11.52 -4.75 -2.46
CA LYS A 83 11.26 -5.33 -1.14
C LYS A 83 10.76 -4.22 -0.23
N ILE A 84 9.62 -4.42 0.43
CA ILE A 84 9.13 -3.46 1.42
C ILE A 84 10.16 -3.33 2.56
N THR A 85 10.50 -2.10 2.91
CA THR A 85 11.44 -1.75 3.98
C THR A 85 10.74 -1.09 5.16
N ALA A 86 9.69 -0.32 4.90
CA ALA A 86 8.96 0.44 5.91
C ALA A 86 7.51 0.70 5.46
N TYR A 87 6.69 1.15 6.39
CA TYR A 87 5.32 1.58 6.10
C TYR A 87 4.94 2.79 6.95
N GLN A 88 3.99 3.59 6.47
CA GLN A 88 3.35 4.64 7.24
C GLN A 88 1.88 4.77 6.86
N VAL A 89 1.03 5.19 7.79
CA VAL A 89 -0.34 5.58 7.53
C VAL A 89 -0.49 7.08 7.70
N ALA A 90 -1.24 7.68 6.77
CA ALA A 90 -1.46 9.11 6.75
C ALA A 90 -2.95 9.42 6.52
N HIS A 91 -3.41 10.49 7.14
CA HIS A 91 -4.70 11.10 6.81
C HIS A 91 -4.47 12.13 5.71
N MET A 92 -5.14 12.01 4.56
CA MET A 92 -4.82 12.87 3.42
C MET A 92 -5.14 14.35 3.63
N ASP A 93 -5.92 14.71 4.66
CA ASP A 93 -6.12 16.13 5.01
C ASP A 93 -4.89 16.82 5.58
N ASP A 94 -3.94 16.04 6.07
CA ASP A 94 -2.72 16.56 6.66
C ASP A 94 -1.65 16.89 5.59
N CYS A 95 -1.90 16.55 4.32
CA CYS A 95 -0.93 16.77 3.23
C CYS A 95 -0.79 18.25 2.80
N GLY A 96 -1.66 19.13 3.31
CA GLY A 96 -1.59 20.57 3.04
C GLY A 96 -1.85 20.96 1.58
N THR A 97 -2.57 20.12 0.82
CA THR A 97 -3.11 20.46 -0.51
C THR A 97 -4.57 20.02 -0.63
N ASN A 98 -5.33 20.69 -1.49
CA ASN A 98 -6.70 20.31 -1.80
C ASN A 98 -6.70 19.12 -2.78
N TRP A 99 -6.34 17.95 -2.28
CA TRP A 99 -6.21 16.74 -3.08
C TRP A 99 -7.53 16.24 -3.69
N ARG A 100 -8.68 16.62 -3.12
CA ARG A 100 -10.02 16.16 -3.54
C ARG A 100 -10.51 16.79 -4.84
N SER A 101 -10.37 18.11 -4.96
CA SER A 101 -10.96 18.89 -6.06
C SER A 101 -9.94 19.73 -6.83
N SER A 102 -8.65 19.45 -6.65
CA SER A 102 -7.61 20.10 -7.44
C SER A 102 -7.79 19.79 -8.94
N VAL A 103 -7.91 20.86 -9.73
CA VAL A 103 -7.83 20.81 -11.21
C VAL A 103 -6.38 20.76 -11.72
N LYS A 104 -5.40 20.86 -10.82
CA LYS A 104 -3.96 20.73 -11.09
C LYS A 104 -3.45 19.38 -10.56
N ASN A 105 -2.22 19.02 -10.91
CA ASN A 105 -1.56 17.86 -10.32
C ASN A 105 -1.53 17.96 -8.78
N VAL A 106 -1.48 16.80 -8.12
CA VAL A 106 -1.49 16.68 -6.66
C VAL A 106 -0.13 16.18 -6.14
N TRP A 107 0.97 16.56 -6.80
CA TRP A 107 2.33 16.12 -6.43
C TRP A 107 2.68 16.41 -4.97
N LYS A 108 2.13 17.50 -4.39
CA LYS A 108 2.32 17.80 -2.97
C LYS A 108 1.77 16.71 -2.04
N ALA A 109 0.68 16.04 -2.42
CA ALA A 109 0.11 14.94 -1.66
C ALA A 109 0.99 13.68 -1.74
N GLU A 110 1.59 13.40 -2.91
CA GLU A 110 2.56 12.32 -3.09
C GLU A 110 3.85 12.60 -2.32
N GLN A 111 4.40 13.81 -2.45
CA GLN A 111 5.61 14.25 -1.72
C GLN A 111 5.40 14.18 -0.21
N TYR A 112 4.23 14.59 0.28
CA TYR A 112 3.87 14.44 1.69
C TYR A 112 4.05 13.00 2.16
N LEU A 113 3.59 12.00 1.40
CA LEU A 113 3.73 10.59 1.77
C LEU A 113 5.18 10.10 1.73
N ILE A 114 5.99 10.63 0.81
CA ILE A 114 7.44 10.34 0.72
C ILE A 114 8.19 10.92 1.91
N ASP A 115 7.84 12.14 2.34
CA ASP A 115 8.52 12.87 3.41
C ASP A 115 8.16 12.36 4.82
N LEU A 116 7.09 11.56 4.94
CA LEU A 116 6.70 10.98 6.21
C LEU A 116 7.84 10.12 6.78
N LYS A 117 7.98 10.14 8.10
CA LYS A 117 8.87 9.20 8.77
C LYS A 117 8.22 7.83 8.81
N HIS A 118 8.64 6.91 7.94
CA HIS A 118 8.11 5.55 7.93
C HIS A 118 8.58 4.71 9.12
N ILE A 119 7.72 3.79 9.51
CA ILE A 119 7.98 2.79 10.55
C ILE A 119 8.67 1.59 9.90
N PRO A 120 9.89 1.20 10.34
CA PRO A 120 10.61 0.10 9.72
C PRO A 120 9.86 -1.24 9.80
N LEU A 121 9.73 -1.91 8.66
CA LEU A 121 9.15 -3.25 8.54
C LEU A 121 10.27 -4.29 8.45
N LYS A 122 10.82 -4.66 9.61
CA LYS A 122 12.00 -5.54 9.68
C LYS A 122 11.68 -6.96 9.19
N SER A 123 12.32 -7.37 8.10
CA SER A 123 12.21 -8.71 7.55
C SER A 123 13.48 -9.55 7.69
N SER A 124 13.28 -10.86 7.83
CA SER A 124 14.39 -11.82 7.86
C SER A 124 15.11 -11.85 6.51
N LYS A 125 16.45 -11.76 6.54
CA LYS A 125 17.29 -11.94 5.34
C LYS A 125 17.05 -13.30 4.67
N SER A 126 16.80 -14.35 5.46
CA SER A 126 16.51 -15.69 4.94
C SER A 126 15.17 -15.73 4.20
N ARG A 127 14.11 -15.13 4.78
CA ARG A 127 12.78 -15.01 4.13
C ARG A 127 12.90 -14.27 2.79
N TYR A 128 13.59 -13.13 2.78
CA TYR A 128 13.80 -12.37 1.55
C TYR A 128 14.55 -13.17 0.48
N LYS A 129 15.67 -13.82 0.82
CA LYS A 129 16.42 -14.65 -0.14
C LYS A 129 15.57 -15.77 -0.74
N LYS A 130 14.72 -16.39 0.09
CA LYS A 130 13.79 -17.43 -0.39
C LYS A 130 12.78 -16.84 -1.38
N LEU A 131 12.06 -15.79 -1.00
CA LEU A 131 11.08 -15.14 -1.88
C LEU A 131 11.68 -14.60 -3.18
N HIS A 132 12.88 -14.02 -3.10
CA HIS A 132 13.59 -13.52 -4.28
C HIS A 132 13.95 -14.66 -5.24
N LYS A 133 14.44 -15.79 -4.71
CA LYS A 133 14.68 -16.99 -5.50
C LYS A 133 13.38 -17.52 -6.12
N ASP A 134 12.32 -17.65 -5.32
CA ASP A 134 11.01 -18.14 -5.79
C ASP A 134 10.46 -17.24 -6.91
N TYR A 135 10.61 -15.91 -6.80
CA TYR A 135 10.23 -14.96 -7.85
C TYR A 135 11.05 -15.15 -9.14
N LEU A 136 12.36 -15.34 -9.04
CA LEU A 136 13.20 -15.55 -10.22
C LEU A 136 12.89 -16.87 -10.95
N GLU A 137 12.41 -17.88 -10.23
CA GLU A 137 12.06 -19.19 -10.78
C GLU A 137 10.61 -19.25 -11.29
N GLN A 138 9.67 -18.63 -10.59
CA GLN A 138 8.22 -18.83 -10.79
C GLN A 138 7.47 -17.55 -11.19
N GLY A 139 8.11 -16.38 -11.07
CA GLY A 139 7.48 -15.09 -11.32
C GLY A 139 6.67 -14.54 -10.14
N PRO A 140 5.77 -13.56 -10.39
CA PRO A 140 5.02 -12.89 -9.35
C PRO A 140 4.03 -13.82 -8.63
N ILE A 141 3.81 -13.56 -7.34
CA ILE A 141 2.82 -14.31 -6.55
C ILE A 141 1.41 -13.95 -7.05
N PRO A 142 0.58 -14.94 -7.45
CA PRO A 142 -0.77 -14.69 -7.91
C PRO A 142 -1.68 -14.26 -6.76
N ARG A 143 -2.83 -13.68 -7.12
CA ARG A 143 -3.85 -13.26 -6.15
C ARG A 143 -4.31 -14.43 -5.27
N GLN A 144 -4.30 -14.23 -3.95
CA GLN A 144 -4.73 -15.24 -2.98
C GLN A 144 -6.22 -15.13 -2.65
N LYS A 145 -6.77 -16.15 -1.99
CA LYS A 145 -8.15 -16.12 -1.47
C LYS A 145 -8.34 -14.92 -0.54
N ASN A 146 -9.36 -14.09 -0.81
CA ASN A 146 -9.68 -12.83 -0.11
C ASN A 146 -8.78 -11.64 -0.44
N TRP A 147 -7.99 -11.72 -1.51
CA TRP A 147 -7.39 -10.56 -2.16
C TRP A 147 -8.23 -10.24 -3.41
N TRP A 148 -8.54 -8.98 -3.68
CA TRP A 148 -9.46 -8.59 -4.76
C TRP A 148 -8.96 -7.44 -5.62
#